data_AF-A0A2H9L423-F1
#
_entry.id   AF-A0A2H9L423-F1
#
_cell.length_a   1.000
_cell.length_b   1.000
_cell.length_c   1.000
_cell.angle_alpha   90.00
_cell.angle_beta   90.00
_cell.angle_gamma   90.00
#
_symmetry.space_group_name_H-M   'P 1'
#
loop_
_entity.id
_entity.type
_entity.pdbx_description
1 polymer ?
#
loop_
_entity_poly.entity_id
_entity_poly.type
_entity_poly.pdbx_seq_one_letter_code
_entity_poly.pdbx_strand_id
1 'polypeptide(L)' 'MGRMKGKHTRSVAKELVMQHPENFSEKFDDNKDAIANVKMPNGAKMLNGMKDERNMLAGEITNQMKRRNKKED' A
#
# COMPACT_ATOMS: atom_id res chain seq x y z
N MET A 1 -7.52 18.91 7.53
CA MET A 1 -7.52 17.70 8.38
C MET A 1 -6.23 16.93 8.14
N GLY A 2 -5.32 16.89 9.12
CA GLY A 2 -4.00 16.26 8.97
C GLY A 2 -4.11 14.74 8.91
N ARG A 3 -3.43 14.10 7.94
CA ARG A 3 -3.27 12.65 7.82
C ARG A 3 -2.37 12.12 8.96
N MET A 4 -2.83 12.22 10.20
CA MET A 4 -2.09 11.83 11.40
C MET A 4 -2.42 10.37 11.77
N LYS A 5 -2.14 9.44 10.85
CA LYS A 5 -2.05 7.98 11.10
C LYS A 5 -0.82 7.36 10.39
N GLY A 6 0.12 8.21 9.96
CA GLY A 6 1.06 7.95 8.86
C GLY A 6 2.33 7.14 9.14
N LYS A 7 2.54 6.59 10.35
CA LYS A 7 3.74 5.75 10.61
C LYS A 7 3.48 4.27 10.33
N HIS A 8 2.38 3.72 10.85
CA HIS A 8 2.07 2.29 10.68
C HIS A 8 1.72 1.97 9.23
N THR A 9 0.78 2.72 8.62
CA THR A 9 0.41 2.57 7.20
C THR A 9 1.62 2.66 6.27
N ARG A 10 2.54 3.59 6.54
CA ARG A 10 3.76 3.75 5.73
C ARG A 10 4.74 2.60 5.90
N SER A 11 4.88 2.09 7.13
CA SER A 11 5.72 0.93 7.41
C SER A 11 5.18 -0.31 6.70
N VAL A 12 3.88 -0.58 6.83
CA VAL A 12 3.20 -1.71 6.17
C VAL A 12 3.25 -1.58 4.65
N ALA A 13 2.98 -0.39 4.10
CA ALA A 13 3.08 -0.14 2.66
C ALA A 13 4.51 -0.37 2.13
N LYS A 14 5.53 0.04 2.89
CA LYS A 14 6.93 -0.21 2.52
C LYS A 14 7.24 -1.71 2.52
N GLU A 15 6.83 -2.41 3.57
CA GLU A 15 7.06 -3.84 3.72
C GLU A 15 6.39 -4.64 2.59
N LEU A 16 5.14 -4.29 2.24
CA LEU A 16 4.41 -4.86 1.10
C LEU A 16 5.15 -4.68 -0.22
N VAL A 17 5.55 -3.44 -0.54
CA VAL A 17 6.26 -3.14 -1.79
C VAL A 17 7.63 -3.82 -1.83
N MET A 18 8.26 -4.05 -0.69
CA MET A 18 9.52 -4.79 -0.61
C MET A 18 9.33 -6.30 -0.79
N GLN A 19 8.26 -6.89 -0.23
CA GLN A 19 7.99 -8.33 -0.32
C GLN A 19 7.39 -8.74 -1.68
N HIS A 20 6.55 -7.89 -2.27
CA HIS A 20 5.81 -8.18 -3.51
C HIS A 20 5.82 -6.98 -4.46
N PRO A 21 6.98 -6.51 -4.93
CA PRO A 21 7.06 -5.35 -5.82
C PRO A 21 6.30 -5.57 -7.14
N GLU A 22 6.25 -6.80 -7.66
CA GLU A 22 5.55 -7.12 -8.91
C GLU A 22 4.02 -7.02 -8.84
N ASN A 23 3.44 -7.07 -7.63
CA ASN A 23 1.99 -7.02 -7.44
C ASN A 23 1.46 -5.59 -7.32
N PHE A 24 2.34 -4.58 -7.32
CA PHE A 24 1.97 -3.19 -7.16
C PHE A 24 2.31 -2.36 -8.41
N SER A 25 1.56 -1.28 -8.60
CA SER A 25 1.58 -0.42 -9.78
C SER A 25 1.61 1.05 -9.37
N GLU A 26 1.78 1.95 -10.34
CA GLU A 26 1.61 3.39 -10.14
C GLU A 26 0.12 3.81 -10.16
N LYS A 27 -0.79 2.86 -10.39
CA LYS A 27 -2.24 3.06 -10.39
C LYS A 27 -2.86 2.72 -9.03
N PHE A 28 -3.74 3.61 -8.57
CA PHE A 28 -4.36 3.49 -7.25
C PHE A 28 -5.33 2.30 -7.15
N ASP A 29 -6.18 2.09 -8.16
CA ASP A 29 -7.18 1.02 -8.15
C ASP A 29 -6.54 -0.36 -8.20
N ASP A 30 -5.54 -0.56 -9.06
CA ASP A 30 -4.74 -1.79 -9.12
C ASP A 30 -4.16 -2.14 -7.74
N ASN A 31 -3.58 -1.14 -7.05
CA ASN A 31 -3.03 -1.33 -5.72
C ASN A 31 -4.09 -1.64 -4.67
N LYS A 32 -5.27 -1.03 -4.76
CA LYS A 32 -6.37 -1.26 -3.83
C LYS A 32 -6.90 -2.69 -3.94
N ASP A 33 -7.02 -3.21 -5.16
CA ASP A 33 -7.42 -4.58 -5.43
C ASP A 33 -6.31 -5.57 -5.07
N ALA A 34 -5.05 -5.24 -5.33
CA ALA A 34 -3.90 -6.02 -4.87
C ALA A 34 -3.91 -6.13 -3.34
N ILE A 35 -4.07 -5.04 -2.59
CA ILE A 35 -4.14 -5.07 -1.12
C ILE A 35 -5.30 -5.95 -0.63
N ALA A 36 -6.45 -5.92 -1.30
CA ALA A 36 -7.60 -6.74 -0.95
C ALA A 36 -7.35 -8.24 -1.19
N ASN A 37 -6.55 -8.58 -2.20
CA ASN A 37 -6.24 -9.96 -2.60
C ASN A 37 -4.95 -10.51 -2.01
N VAL A 38 -4.03 -9.65 -1.54
CA VAL A 38 -2.78 -10.07 -0.90
C VAL A 38 -3.13 -10.72 0.44
N LYS A 39 -2.93 -12.05 0.51
CA LYS A 39 -2.96 -12.81 1.76
C LYS A 39 -1.72 -12.45 2.59
N MET A 40 -1.72 -11.30 3.24
CA MET A 40 -0.68 -11.00 4.22
C MET A 40 -0.78 -11.96 5.41
N PRO A 41 0.33 -12.60 5.82
CA PRO A 41 0.31 -13.65 6.83
C PRO A 41 -0.20 -13.20 8.21
N ASN A 42 -0.20 -11.90 8.51
CA ASN A 42 -0.76 -11.35 9.77
C ASN A 42 -1.49 -10.00 9.64
N GLY A 43 -1.73 -9.47 8.43
CA GLY A 43 -2.28 -8.11 8.22
C GLY A 43 -3.63 -8.05 7.48
N ALA A 44 -3.95 -9.04 6.65
CA ALA A 44 -5.13 -9.01 5.78
C ALA A 44 -6.45 -9.18 6.54
N LYS A 45 -6.44 -9.84 7.70
CA LYS A 45 -7.63 -10.01 8.54
C LYS A 45 -8.11 -8.70 9.18
N MET A 46 -7.24 -7.69 9.30
CA MET A 46 -7.59 -6.35 9.82
C MET A 46 -8.09 -5.39 8.72
N LEU A 47 -7.50 -5.42 7.52
CA LEU A 47 -7.77 -4.44 6.46
C LEU A 47 -9.06 -4.69 5.67
N ASN A 48 -9.70 -5.86 5.83
CA ASN A 48 -10.98 -6.11 5.17
C ASN A 48 -12.15 -5.37 5.83
N GLY A 49 -12.02 -4.99 7.11
CA GLY A 49 -13.04 -4.24 7.86
C GLY A 49 -12.89 -2.72 7.82
N MET A 50 -11.73 -2.18 7.41
CA MET A 50 -11.46 -0.73 7.44
C MET A 50 -11.16 -0.18 6.03
N LYS A 51 -12.22 0.20 5.31
CA LYS A 51 -12.18 0.80 3.97
C LYS A 51 -11.23 2.00 3.89
N ASP A 52 -11.21 2.84 4.92
CA ASP A 52 -10.34 4.03 4.97
C ASP A 52 -8.86 3.67 5.07
N GLU A 53 -8.52 2.62 5.83
CA GLU A 53 -7.13 2.18 5.97
C GLU A 53 -6.62 1.55 4.67
N ARG A 54 -7.46 0.80 3.94
CA ARG A 54 -7.12 0.29 2.60
C ARG A 54 -6.84 1.42 1.62
N ASN A 55 -7.68 2.45 1.61
CA ASN A 55 -7.48 3.61 0.73
C ASN A 55 -6.20 4.38 1.09
N MET A 56 -5.89 4.54 2.37
CA MET A 56 -4.64 5.16 2.81
C MET A 56 -3.43 4.33 2.39
N LEU A 57 -3.49 3.00 2.56
CA LEU A 57 -2.41 2.09 2.20
C LEU A 57 -2.16 2.10 0.68
N ALA A 58 -3.22 2.04 -0.13
CA ALA A 58 -3.14 2.11 -1.59
C ALA A 58 -2.49 3.42 -2.05
N GLY A 59 -2.82 4.55 -1.40
CA GLY A 59 -2.20 5.84 -1.68
C GLY A 59 -0.71 5.87 -1.35
N GLU A 60 -0.30 5.32 -0.20
CA GLU A 60 1.12 5.23 0.19
C GLU A 60 1.92 4.31 -0.74
N ILE A 61 1.36 3.15 -1.12
CA ILE A 61 2.00 2.24 -2.08
C ILE A 61 2.19 2.93 -3.44
N THR A 62 1.16 3.60 -3.94
CA THR A 62 1.23 4.35 -5.21
C THR A 62 2.34 5.41 -5.17
N ASN A 63 2.45 6.14 -4.06
CA ASN A 63 3.52 7.13 -3.86
C ASN A 63 4.91 6.48 -3.82
N GLN A 64 5.04 5.29 -3.24
CA GLN A 64 6.32 4.57 -3.23
C GLN A 64 6.70 4.04 -4.61
N MET A 65 5.76 3.46 -5.37
CA MET A 65 6.02 2.99 -6.73
C MET A 65 6.46 4.13 -7.64
N LYS A 66 5.76 5.28 -7.60
CA LYS A 66 6.15 6.49 -8.35
C LYS A 66 7.55 7.00 -7.98
N ARG A 67 7.90 6.96 -6.69
CA ARG A 67 9.25 7.38 -6.23
C ARG A 67 10.34 6.39 -6.63
N ARG A 68 10.00 5.11 -6.73
CA ARG A 68 10.93 4.06 -7.18
C ARG A 68 11.21 4.21 -8.67
N ASN A 69 10.15 4.34 -9.48
CA ASN A 69 10.25 4.53 -10.92
C ASN A 69 11.06 5.79 -11.28
N LYS A 70 10.82 6.90 -10.56
CA LYS A 70 11.56 8.17 -10.78
C LYS A 70 13.04 8.13 -10.36
N LYS A 71 13.50 7.09 -9.65
CA LYS A 71 14.91 6.95 -9.25
C LYS A 71 15.73 6.08 -10.21
N GLU A 72 15.06 5.36 -11.12
CA GLU A 72 15.73 4.56 -12.15
C GLU A 72 15.92 5.32 -13.47
N ASP A 73 15.54 6.61 -13.52
CA ASP A 73 15.79 7.57 -14.60
C ASP A 73 16.92 8.55 -14.25
#